data_AF-A0A4C9G5N3-F1
#
_entry.id   AF-A0A4C9G5N3-F1
#
_cell.length_a   1.000
_cell.length_b   1.000
_cell.length_c   1.000
_cell.angle_alpha   90.00
_cell.angle_beta   90.00
_cell.angle_gamma   90.00
#
_symmetry.space_group_name_H-M   'P 1'
#
loop_
_entity.id
_entity.type
_entity.pdbx_description
1 polymer ?
#
loop_
_entity_poly.entity_id
_entity_poly.type
_entity_poly.pdbx_seq_one_letter_code
_entity_poly.pdbx_strand_id
1 'polypeptide(L)'
;MFNIMIRKFGEMTFEKAGVARTEEEAMSLVLVALRSSPEIIDAEYVAAEGEIKEIKAVAKELGVKGFRKLKLSRESYVIGKQGQYLDENSAIVLLNKITRYGFQIEQYKTCFELYEKGLLDTLTIVRA
;
A
#
# COMPACT_ATOMS: atom_id res chain seq x y z
N MET A 1 -5.75 -6.61 -15.99
CA MET A 1 -6.05 -5.17 -15.80
C MET A 1 -5.07 -4.62 -14.76
N PHE A 2 -4.49 -3.47 -15.02
CA PHE A 2 -3.43 -2.87 -14.21
C PHE A 2 -3.87 -1.51 -13.68
N ASN A 3 -3.70 -1.28 -12.38
CA ASN A 3 -3.90 0.03 -11.76
C ASN A 3 -2.61 0.85 -11.90
N ILE A 4 -2.73 2.10 -12.31
CA ILE A 4 -1.61 3.05 -12.34
C ILE A 4 -1.63 3.81 -11.03
N MET A 5 -0.54 3.70 -10.28
CA MET A 5 -0.37 4.26 -8.96
C MET A 5 0.68 5.35 -9.03
N ILE A 6 0.35 6.55 -8.55
CA ILE A 6 1.29 7.68 -8.52
C ILE A 6 1.51 8.16 -7.09
N ARG A 7 2.67 8.72 -6.82
CA ARG A 7 2.97 9.44 -5.58
C ARG A 7 3.40 10.85 -5.92
N LYS A 8 2.78 11.82 -5.25
CA LYS A 8 3.06 13.24 -5.43
C LYS A 8 4.10 13.74 -4.43
N PHE A 9 4.75 14.84 -4.76
CA PHE A 9 5.68 15.54 -3.89
C PHE A 9 4.96 15.99 -2.61
N GLY A 10 5.52 15.66 -1.45
CA GLY A 10 4.91 15.92 -0.14
C GLY A 10 3.85 14.88 0.30
N GLU A 11 3.46 13.96 -0.57
CA GLU A 11 2.55 12.86 -0.24
C GLU A 11 3.34 11.58 0.08
N MET A 12 2.95 10.90 1.16
CA MET A 12 3.60 9.67 1.62
C MET A 12 2.97 8.40 1.01
N THR A 13 1.78 8.51 0.44
CA THR A 13 0.99 7.37 -0.07
C THR A 13 0.84 7.43 -1.58
N PHE A 14 0.73 6.26 -2.21
CA PHE A 14 0.33 6.18 -3.61
C PHE A 14 -1.19 6.35 -3.76
N GLU A 15 -1.61 7.03 -4.82
CA GLU A 15 -3.00 7.18 -5.24
C GLU A 15 -3.22 6.57 -6.62
N LYS A 16 -4.45 6.08 -6.87
CA LYS A 16 -4.82 5.50 -8.15
C LYS A 16 -5.10 6.61 -9.16
N ALA A 17 -4.24 6.73 -10.17
CA ALA A 17 -4.36 7.71 -11.23
C ALA A 17 -5.07 7.20 -12.50
N GLY A 18 -5.08 5.88 -12.72
CA GLY A 18 -5.63 5.30 -13.94
C GLY A 18 -5.70 3.78 -13.96
N VAL A 19 -6.16 3.25 -15.08
CA VAL A 19 -6.29 1.81 -15.33
C VAL A 19 -5.86 1.48 -16.76
N ALA A 20 -5.06 0.44 -16.93
CA ALA A 20 -4.66 -0.12 -18.21
C ALA A 20 -5.17 -1.55 -18.40
N ARG A 21 -5.43 -1.94 -19.64
CA ARG A 21 -5.89 -3.29 -19.98
C ARG A 21 -4.72 -4.24 -20.19
N THR A 22 -3.65 -3.76 -20.81
CA THR A 22 -2.42 -4.51 -21.08
C THR A 22 -1.24 -3.94 -20.30
N GLU A 23 -0.17 -4.72 -20.19
CA GLU A 23 1.05 -4.31 -19.49
C GLU A 23 1.80 -3.22 -20.28
N GLU A 24 1.84 -3.33 -21.60
CA GLU A 24 2.46 -2.33 -22.49
C GLU A 24 1.80 -0.95 -22.36
N GLU A 25 0.47 -0.93 -22.26
CA GLU A 25 -0.31 0.28 -22.00
C GLU A 25 -0.01 0.84 -20.60
N ALA A 26 0.10 -0.03 -19.60
CA ALA A 26 0.40 0.37 -18.23
C ALA A 26 1.79 1.03 -18.12
N MET A 27 2.80 0.42 -18.74
CA MET A 27 4.16 0.95 -18.78
C MET A 27 4.22 2.31 -19.49
N SER A 28 3.47 2.47 -20.58
CA SER A 28 3.37 3.74 -21.30
C SER A 28 2.74 4.83 -20.42
N LEU A 29 1.66 4.53 -19.71
CA LEU A 29 0.99 5.48 -18.81
C LEU A 29 1.86 5.91 -17.64
N VAL A 30 2.62 4.98 -17.03
CA VAL A 30 3.60 5.31 -15.98
C VAL A 30 4.66 6.28 -16.50
N LEU A 31 5.21 6.02 -17.69
CA LEU A 31 6.23 6.87 -18.28
C LEU A 31 5.70 8.28 -18.62
N VAL A 32 4.45 8.37 -19.08
CA VAL A 32 3.77 9.65 -19.33
C VAL A 32 3.51 10.38 -18.01
N ALA A 33 3.08 9.70 -16.95
CA ALA A 33 2.82 10.30 -15.65
C ALA A 33 4.08 10.99 -15.10
N LEU A 34 5.22 10.29 -15.12
CA LEU A 34 6.51 10.83 -14.63
C LEU A 34 7.01 12.02 -15.46
N ARG A 35 6.65 12.11 -16.74
CA ARG A 35 7.08 13.21 -17.63
C ARG A 35 6.16 14.42 -17.63
N SER A 36 4.89 14.22 -17.30
CA SER A 36 3.83 15.21 -17.51
C SER A 36 3.66 16.18 -16.35
N SER A 37 4.07 15.83 -15.13
CA SER A 37 3.99 16.72 -13.97
C SER A 37 5.24 16.64 -13.09
N PRO A 38 5.87 17.78 -12.76
CA PRO A 38 6.98 17.83 -11.79
C PRO A 38 6.51 17.52 -10.36
N GLU A 39 5.20 17.52 -10.11
CA GLU A 39 4.64 17.15 -8.82
C GLU A 39 4.63 15.63 -8.61
N ILE A 40 4.73 14.81 -9.65
CA ILE A 40 4.77 13.35 -9.54
C ILE A 40 6.22 12.92 -9.33
N ILE A 41 6.51 12.33 -8.18
CA ILE A 41 7.84 11.86 -7.82
C ILE A 41 8.04 10.38 -8.09
N ASP A 42 6.95 9.62 -8.17
CA ASP A 42 6.98 8.17 -8.34
C ASP A 42 5.70 7.69 -9.05
N ALA A 43 5.83 6.68 -9.89
CA ALA A 43 4.70 6.06 -10.56
C ALA A 43 5.00 4.58 -10.86
N GLU A 44 4.07 3.70 -10.51
CA GLU A 44 4.18 2.25 -10.71
C GLU A 44 2.84 1.70 -11.22
N TYR A 45 2.86 0.55 -11.91
CA TYR A 45 1.64 -0.18 -12.29
C TYR A 45 1.52 -1.48 -11.50
N VAL A 46 0.30 -1.85 -11.12
CA VAL A 46 0.01 -3.02 -10.28
C VAL A 46 -1.14 -3.84 -10.85
N ALA A 47 -1.01 -5.17 -10.86
CA ALA A 47 -2.07 -6.06 -11.32
C ALA A 47 -3.28 -6.08 -10.37
N ALA A 48 -4.48 -5.76 -10.88
CA ALA A 48 -5.69 -5.59 -10.08
C ALA A 48 -6.25 -6.88 -9.45
N GLU A 49 -5.90 -8.07 -9.98
CA GLU A 49 -6.45 -9.36 -9.52
C GLU A 49 -5.68 -9.98 -8.33
N GLY A 50 -4.52 -9.44 -7.96
CA GLY A 50 -3.59 -10.03 -6.97
C GLY A 50 -3.45 -9.29 -5.64
N GLU A 51 -4.00 -8.07 -5.54
CA GLU A 51 -3.56 -7.05 -4.58
C GLU A 51 -3.51 -7.53 -3.12
N ILE A 52 -4.57 -8.19 -2.62
CA ILE A 52 -4.61 -8.64 -1.21
C ILE A 52 -3.76 -9.89 -0.94
N LYS A 53 -3.63 -10.79 -1.92
CA LYS A 53 -2.80 -12.00 -1.78
C LYS A 53 -1.34 -11.62 -1.72
N GLU A 54 -0.94 -10.60 -2.47
CA GLU A 54 0.40 -10.03 -2.45
C GLU A 54 0.71 -9.37 -1.11
N ILE A 55 -0.18 -8.52 -0.58
CA ILE A 55 -0.01 -7.93 0.77
C ILE A 55 0.13 -9.03 1.83
N LYS A 56 -0.69 -10.08 1.75
CA LYS A 56 -0.59 -11.22 2.68
C LYS A 56 0.73 -11.98 2.54
N ALA A 57 1.24 -12.14 1.31
CA ALA A 57 2.54 -12.76 1.05
C ALA A 57 3.68 -11.93 1.63
N VAL A 58 3.68 -10.62 1.39
CA VAL A 58 4.64 -9.66 1.96
C VAL A 58 4.64 -9.71 3.49
N ALA A 59 3.46 -9.65 4.13
CA ALA A 59 3.36 -9.76 5.58
C ALA A 59 3.95 -11.08 6.12
N LYS A 60 3.76 -12.18 5.39
CA LYS A 60 4.31 -13.50 5.76
C LYS A 60 5.83 -13.56 5.60
N GLU A 61 6.37 -13.02 4.51
CA GLU A 61 7.81 -12.95 4.25
C GLU A 61 8.55 -12.13 5.31
N LEU A 62 7.92 -11.05 5.78
CA LEU A 62 8.41 -10.20 6.87
C LEU A 62 8.23 -10.84 8.26
N GLY A 63 7.65 -12.03 8.36
CA GLY A 63 7.40 -12.70 9.64
C GLY A 63 6.31 -12.06 10.51
N VAL A 64 5.50 -11.15 9.93
CA VAL A 64 4.44 -10.45 10.64
C VAL A 64 3.29 -11.42 10.96
N LYS A 65 2.95 -11.49 12.25
CA LYS A 65 1.86 -12.35 12.74
C LYS A 65 0.54 -11.61 12.67
N GLY A 66 -0.51 -12.33 12.29
CA GLY A 66 -1.87 -11.79 12.25
C GLY A 66 -2.18 -11.15 10.91
N PHE A 67 -3.11 -11.76 10.18
CA PHE A 67 -3.72 -11.21 8.98
C PHE A 67 -5.17 -11.65 8.96
N ARG A 68 -6.12 -10.73 9.14
CA ARG A 68 -7.56 -11.06 9.24
C ARG A 68 -8.42 -10.11 8.44
N LYS A 69 -9.44 -10.64 7.76
CA LYS A 69 -10.50 -9.84 7.13
C LYS A 69 -11.52 -9.43 8.20
N LEU A 70 -11.87 -8.15 8.27
CA LEU A 70 -12.94 -7.67 9.15
C LEU A 70 -14.29 -7.88 8.46
N LYS A 71 -15.32 -8.23 9.25
CA LYS A 71 -16.70 -8.38 8.76
C LYS A 71 -17.41 -7.03 8.78
N LEU A 72 -16.95 -6.11 7.94
CA LEU A 72 -17.52 -4.77 7.78
C LEU A 72 -18.18 -4.64 6.40
N SER A 73 -18.96 -3.57 6.19
CA SER A 73 -19.59 -3.26 4.89
C SER A 73 -18.56 -2.99 3.81
N ARG A 74 -17.46 -2.32 4.15
CA ARG A 74 -16.29 -2.12 3.29
C ARG A 74 -15.29 -3.27 3.46
N GLU A 75 -14.60 -3.58 2.37
CA GLU A 75 -13.53 -4.58 2.38
C GLU A 75 -12.33 -4.07 3.18
N SER A 76 -12.21 -4.54 4.42
CA SER A 76 -11.16 -4.16 5.37
C SER A 76 -10.37 -5.36 5.87
N TYR A 77 -9.06 -5.18 6.07
CA TYR A 77 -8.17 -6.19 6.62
C TYR A 77 -7.31 -5.58 7.74
N VAL A 78 -6.94 -6.40 8.71
CA VAL A 78 -5.98 -6.05 9.77
C VAL A 78 -4.75 -6.90 9.61
N ILE A 79 -3.59 -6.26 9.66
CA ILE A 79 -2.25 -6.85 9.61
C ILE A 79 -1.58 -6.58 10.95
N GLY A 80 -0.88 -7.57 11.51
CA GLY A 80 -0.26 -7.48 12.82
C GLY A 80 -1.10 -8.09 13.93
N LYS A 81 -0.56 -8.04 15.15
CA LYS A 81 -1.20 -8.59 16.34
C LYS A 81 -1.00 -7.62 17.51
N GLN A 82 -2.11 -7.27 18.14
CA GLN A 82 -2.10 -6.35 19.28
C GLN A 82 -1.11 -6.80 20.37
N GLY A 83 -0.31 -5.86 20.85
CA GLY A 83 0.74 -6.12 21.84
C GLY A 83 1.98 -6.85 21.31
N GLN A 84 2.10 -7.05 19.99
CA GLN A 84 3.32 -7.50 19.32
C GLN A 84 3.74 -6.44 18.31
N TYR A 85 4.64 -5.56 18.73
CA TYR A 85 5.15 -4.48 17.88
C TYR A 85 5.86 -5.04 16.64
N LEU A 86 5.62 -4.37 15.52
CA LEU A 86 6.33 -4.60 14.28
C LEU A 86 7.74 -4.04 14.43
N ASP A 87 8.75 -4.76 13.94
CA ASP A 87 10.08 -4.18 13.78
C ASP A 87 10.05 -3.08 12.72
N GLU A 88 10.99 -2.13 12.83
CA GLU A 88 11.04 -0.94 11.97
C GLU A 88 11.06 -1.29 10.47
N ASN A 89 11.80 -2.34 10.09
CA ASN A 89 11.93 -2.76 8.71
C ASN A 89 10.61 -3.35 8.18
N SER A 90 9.97 -4.23 8.96
CA SER A 90 8.67 -4.78 8.58
C SER A 90 7.59 -3.70 8.47
N ALA A 91 7.57 -2.76 9.41
CA ALA A 91 6.61 -1.65 9.41
C ALA A 91 6.76 -0.76 8.17
N ILE A 92 7.97 -0.29 7.86
CA ILE A 92 8.20 0.61 6.72
C ILE A 92 7.93 -0.09 5.38
N VAL A 93 8.29 -1.37 5.25
CA VAL A 93 8.00 -2.15 4.04
C VAL A 93 6.50 -2.33 3.87
N LEU A 94 5.76 -2.66 4.94
CA LEU A 94 4.31 -2.78 4.89
C LEU A 94 3.64 -1.46 4.49
N LEU A 95 3.99 -0.34 5.15
CA LEU A 95 3.41 0.98 4.85
C LEU A 95 3.61 1.37 3.37
N ASN A 96 4.78 1.09 2.81
CA ASN A 96 5.07 1.35 1.39
C ASN A 96 4.34 0.38 0.46
N LYS A 97 4.40 -0.93 0.73
CA LYS A 97 3.81 -1.95 -0.16
C LYS A 97 2.28 -1.87 -0.19
N ILE A 98 1.63 -1.65 0.95
CA ILE A 98 0.17 -1.58 1.03
C ILE A 98 -0.37 -0.46 0.11
N THR A 99 0.22 0.73 0.20
CA THR A 99 -0.21 1.88 -0.58
C THR A 99 0.08 1.69 -2.08
N ARG A 100 1.23 1.08 -2.41
CA ARG A 100 1.54 0.66 -3.78
C ARG A 100 0.51 -0.31 -4.35
N TYR A 101 0.00 -1.24 -3.56
CA TYR A 101 -1.01 -2.22 -4.01
C TYR A 101 -2.45 -1.67 -4.07
N GLY A 102 -2.64 -0.35 -4.02
CA GLY A 102 -3.96 0.27 -4.15
C GLY A 102 -4.83 0.14 -2.90
N PHE A 103 -4.26 -0.23 -1.76
CA PHE A 103 -4.95 -0.21 -0.47
C PHE A 103 -4.62 1.07 0.28
N GLN A 104 -5.65 1.67 0.88
CA GLN A 104 -5.48 2.76 1.83
C GLN A 104 -5.22 2.18 3.22
N ILE A 105 -4.32 2.82 3.95
CA ILE A 105 -4.09 2.54 5.37
C ILE A 105 -5.00 3.48 6.16
N GLU A 106 -5.88 2.92 6.98
CA GLU A 106 -6.69 3.72 7.87
C GLU A 106 -5.79 4.45 8.87
N GLN A 107 -6.04 5.75 9.06
CA GLN A 107 -5.26 6.59 9.97
C GLN A 107 -3.74 6.56 9.67
N TYR A 108 -3.36 6.55 8.39
CA TYR A 108 -1.95 6.48 7.95
C TYR A 108 -0.99 7.35 8.77
N LYS A 109 -1.33 8.63 9.01
CA LYS A 109 -0.51 9.55 9.81
C LYS A 109 -0.23 9.02 11.21
N THR A 110 -1.26 8.55 11.90
CA THR A 110 -1.12 7.95 13.24
C THR A 110 -0.31 6.66 13.19
N CYS A 111 -0.52 5.80 12.18
CA CYS A 111 0.28 4.59 12.01
C CYS A 111 1.75 4.91 11.75
N PHE A 112 2.04 5.97 10.98
CA PHE A 112 3.39 6.44 10.72
C PHE A 112 4.05 6.99 11.99
N GLU A 113 3.36 7.82 12.76
CA GLU A 113 3.86 8.32 14.06
C GLU A 113 4.12 7.18 15.07
N LEU A 114 3.26 6.16 15.08
CA LEU A 114 3.47 4.97 15.91
C LEU A 114 4.67 4.15 15.44
N TYR A 115 4.89 4.06 14.12
CA TYR A 115 6.09 3.45 13.54
C TYR A 115 7.35 4.21 13.97
N GLU A 116 7.40 5.54 13.86
CA GLU A 116 8.55 6.35 14.26
C GLU A 116 8.90 6.20 15.74
N LYS A 117 7.92 5.84 16.57
CA LYS A 117 8.08 5.59 18.01
C LYS A 117 8.35 4.12 18.35
N GLY A 118 8.35 3.21 17.37
CA GLY A 118 8.47 1.76 17.60
C GLY A 118 7.27 1.13 18.31
N LEU A 119 6.10 1.76 18.24
CA LEU A 119 4.86 1.38 18.94
C LEU A 119 3.77 0.83 18.01
N LEU A 120 4.07 0.65 16.73
CA LEU A 120 3.11 0.12 15.77
C LEU A 120 2.96 -1.40 15.92
N ASP A 121 1.81 -1.88 16.36
CA ASP A 121 1.52 -3.31 16.53
C ASP A 121 0.54 -3.87 15.48
N THR A 122 -0.31 -3.02 14.93
CA THR A 122 -1.37 -3.38 13.99
C THR A 122 -1.62 -2.27 12.98
N LEU A 123 -2.02 -2.66 11.78
CA LEU A 123 -2.41 -1.78 10.68
C LEU A 123 -3.76 -2.24 10.15
N THR A 124 -4.66 -1.30 9.88
CA THR A 124 -5.93 -1.57 9.19
C THR A 124 -5.85 -1.02 7.78
N ILE A 125 -6.19 -1.86 6.81
CA ILE A 125 -6.16 -1.50 5.38
C ILE A 125 -7.55 -1.65 4.79
N VAL A 126 -7.90 -0.75 3.88
CA VAL A 126 -9.16 -0.74 3.14
C VAL A 126 -8.91 -0.55 1.67
N ARG A 127 -9.84 -1.03 0.85
CA ARG A 127 -9.78 -0.78 -0.58
C ARG A 127 -9.98 0.71 -0.86
N ALA A 128 -9.07 1.31 -1.64
CA ALA A 128 -9.12 2.71 -2.07
C ALA A 128 -10.27 2.98 -3.05
#